data_AF-A0A4Q9PJ08-F1
#
_entry.id   AF-A0A4Q9PJ08-F1
#
_cell.length_a   1.000
_cell.length_b   1.000
_cell.length_c   1.000
_cell.angle_alpha   90.00
_cell.angle_beta   90.00
_cell.angle_gamma   90.00
#
_symmetry.space_group_name_H-M   'P 1'
#
loop_
_entity.id
_entity.type
_entity.pdbx_description
1 polymer ?
#
loop_
_entity_poly.entity_id
_entity_poly.type
_entity_poly.pdbx_seq_one_letter_code
_entity_poly.pdbx_strand_id
1 'polypeptide(L)'
;MVTFFDLPLEIILMIKTYLDPWDLRTVVCLYLADPRCAVLHDWETDPEAFWKTICWKNGLGRLPLDGGSEDGVWQDIALQCIERDGFCKHPHCGDAMLEYNRERMRESADCIEAFSAVHVTEDYDADVSFAPNPVLFYIDFRKSDECRDGKGQPIEDDAYLRWDNSSGSEKPNAGDARNRAYLGDHPITARSFATATPVSNILLLNMIGWRRPKNETLKLQRPVTVYDLLGLLHEDSLDYDLTVRDVSNHVGGHLECFRRMGWGVYDTFENLKTTREVLSVCPINSVEIVERTESGLKVRFCLQ
;
A
#
# COMPACT_ATOMS: atom_id res chain seq x y z
N MET A 1 18.63 -38.95 8.40
CA MET A 1 17.54 -38.04 8.77
C MET A 1 16.70 -37.90 7.53
N VAL A 2 15.41 -38.26 7.59
CA VAL A 2 14.49 -38.12 6.45
C VAL A 2 13.96 -36.69 6.46
N THR A 3 14.06 -36.01 5.35
CA THR A 3 13.60 -34.65 5.10
C THR A 3 12.36 -34.65 4.21
N PHE A 4 11.65 -33.52 4.11
CA PHE A 4 10.53 -33.36 3.17
C PHE A 4 10.90 -33.74 1.72
N PHE A 5 12.15 -33.47 1.34
CA PHE A 5 12.70 -33.73 0.00
C PHE A 5 12.99 -35.20 -0.27
N ASP A 6 12.93 -36.06 0.74
CA ASP A 6 13.05 -37.51 0.60
C ASP A 6 11.68 -38.19 0.36
N LEU A 7 10.59 -37.41 0.38
CA LEU A 7 9.24 -37.91 0.11
C LEU A 7 9.04 -38.20 -1.39
N PRO A 8 8.24 -39.23 -1.75
CA PRO A 8 7.80 -39.44 -3.12
C PRO A 8 7.03 -38.24 -3.67
N LEU A 9 7.12 -38.03 -4.99
CA LEU A 9 6.49 -36.88 -5.67
C LEU A 9 4.98 -36.85 -5.44
N GLU A 10 4.33 -38.01 -5.37
CA GLU A 10 2.90 -38.16 -5.10
C GLU A 10 2.52 -37.57 -3.74
N ILE A 11 3.37 -37.76 -2.71
CA ILE A 11 3.14 -37.20 -1.38
C ILE A 11 3.35 -35.69 -1.37
N ILE A 12 4.39 -35.21 -2.06
CA ILE A 12 4.65 -33.77 -2.21
C ILE A 12 3.47 -33.11 -2.93
N LEU A 13 2.93 -33.75 -3.96
CA LEU A 13 1.78 -33.28 -4.72
C LEU A 13 0.51 -33.27 -3.86
N MET A 14 0.28 -34.30 -3.04
CA MET A 14 -0.79 -34.28 -2.03
C MET A 14 -0.63 -33.10 -1.07
N ILE A 15 0.57 -32.86 -0.52
CA ILE A 15 0.81 -31.73 0.39
C ILE A 15 0.50 -30.40 -0.30
N LYS A 16 0.93 -30.23 -1.56
CA LYS A 16 0.56 -29.06 -2.38
C LYS A 16 -0.96 -28.89 -2.48
N THR A 17 -1.72 -29.96 -2.72
CA THR A 17 -3.20 -29.86 -2.81
C THR A 17 -3.88 -29.42 -1.51
N TYR A 18 -3.20 -29.55 -0.38
CA TYR A 18 -3.67 -29.06 0.93
C TYR A 18 -3.20 -27.64 1.24
N LEU A 19 -2.28 -27.06 0.45
CA LEU A 19 -1.90 -25.66 0.61
C LEU A 19 -3.04 -24.78 0.16
N ASP A 20 -3.53 -23.99 1.09
CA ASP A 20 -4.57 -23.01 0.83
C ASP A 20 -4.01 -21.93 -0.12
N PRO A 21 -4.63 -21.63 -1.28
CA PRO A 21 -4.25 -20.51 -2.14
C PRO A 21 -4.27 -19.14 -1.43
N TRP A 22 -4.87 -19.08 -0.25
CA TRP A 22 -4.75 -17.93 0.63
C TRP A 22 -3.32 -17.80 1.20
N ASP A 23 -2.51 -18.85 1.44
CA ASP A 23 -1.17 -18.71 2.04
C ASP A 23 -0.04 -18.52 0.99
N LEU A 24 0.10 -17.30 0.45
CA LEU A 24 1.13 -16.96 -0.53
C LEU A 24 2.55 -17.25 -0.01
N ARG A 25 2.85 -16.93 1.25
CA ARG A 25 4.20 -17.09 1.81
C ARG A 25 4.61 -18.56 1.77
N THR A 26 3.75 -19.45 2.24
CA THR A 26 4.05 -20.90 2.24
C THR A 26 4.17 -21.44 0.82
N VAL A 27 3.31 -21.02 -0.12
CA VAL A 27 3.41 -21.45 -1.52
C VAL A 27 4.74 -21.04 -2.14
N VAL A 28 5.15 -19.77 -2.01
CA VAL A 28 6.44 -19.32 -2.55
C VAL A 28 7.62 -19.99 -1.85
N CYS A 29 7.57 -20.15 -0.52
CA CYS A 29 8.63 -20.85 0.19
C CYS A 29 8.79 -22.28 -0.32
N LEU A 30 7.69 -23.00 -0.55
CA LEU A 30 7.74 -24.35 -1.11
C LEU A 30 8.29 -24.34 -2.55
N TYR A 31 7.83 -23.40 -3.38
CA TYR A 31 8.29 -23.22 -4.76
C TYR A 31 9.81 -23.03 -4.82
N LEU A 32 10.37 -22.18 -3.95
CA LEU A 32 11.80 -21.87 -3.91
C LEU A 32 12.66 -22.95 -3.22
N ALA A 33 12.04 -23.87 -2.47
CA ALA A 33 12.79 -24.79 -1.62
C ALA A 33 13.53 -25.91 -2.41
N ASP A 34 12.96 -26.38 -3.52
CA ASP A 34 13.55 -27.43 -4.37
C ASP A 34 12.96 -27.37 -5.79
N PRO A 35 13.77 -27.59 -6.86
CA PRO A 35 13.28 -27.58 -8.24
C PRO A 35 12.10 -28.51 -8.52
N ARG A 36 11.99 -29.63 -7.79
CA ARG A 36 10.86 -30.55 -7.92
C ARG A 36 9.55 -29.92 -7.47
N CYS A 37 9.59 -28.97 -6.54
CA CYS A 37 8.42 -28.22 -6.10
C CYS A 37 8.02 -27.19 -7.15
N ALA A 38 8.98 -26.48 -7.77
CA ALA A 38 8.71 -25.55 -8.86
C ALA A 38 7.96 -26.22 -10.03
N VAL A 39 8.42 -27.41 -10.44
CA VAL A 39 7.77 -28.22 -11.49
C VAL A 39 6.30 -28.50 -11.19
N LEU A 40 5.90 -28.62 -9.91
CA LEU A 40 4.50 -28.84 -9.55
C LEU A 40 3.62 -27.65 -9.91
N HIS A 41 4.15 -26.43 -9.89
CA HIS A 41 3.42 -25.20 -10.21
C HIS A 41 3.52 -24.86 -11.71
N ASP A 42 4.67 -25.14 -12.32
CA ASP A 42 4.91 -24.84 -13.74
C ASP A 42 4.12 -25.75 -14.69
N TRP A 43 3.65 -26.92 -14.21
CA TRP A 43 2.84 -27.87 -14.97
C TRP A 43 1.34 -27.66 -14.81
N GLU A 44 0.91 -26.61 -14.11
CA GLU A 44 -0.49 -26.20 -14.11
C GLU A 44 -0.94 -25.90 -15.56
N THR A 45 -2.22 -26.13 -15.83
CA THR A 45 -2.77 -25.88 -17.18
C THR A 45 -2.62 -24.40 -17.60
N ASP A 46 -2.63 -23.51 -16.61
CA ASP A 46 -2.33 -22.09 -16.75
C ASP A 46 -1.55 -21.61 -15.50
N PRO A 47 -0.20 -21.66 -15.53
CA PRO A 47 0.63 -21.26 -14.39
C PRO A 47 0.46 -19.79 -14.01
N GLU A 48 0.24 -18.91 -14.99
CA GLU A 48 0.03 -17.48 -14.72
C GLU A 48 -1.31 -17.24 -14.04
N ALA A 49 -2.39 -17.90 -14.47
CA ALA A 49 -3.66 -17.81 -13.76
C ALA A 49 -3.56 -18.34 -12.32
N PHE A 50 -2.76 -19.36 -12.07
CA PHE A 50 -2.47 -19.84 -10.72
C PHE A 50 -1.82 -18.76 -9.86
N TRP A 51 -0.72 -18.15 -10.33
CA TRP A 51 -0.02 -17.10 -9.59
C TRP A 51 -0.88 -15.85 -9.39
N LYS A 52 -1.61 -15.45 -10.44
CA LYS A 52 -2.60 -14.37 -10.37
C LYS A 52 -3.66 -14.65 -9.32
N THR A 53 -4.17 -15.88 -9.24
CA THR A 53 -5.15 -16.33 -8.22
C THR A 53 -4.62 -16.14 -6.82
N ILE A 54 -3.38 -16.58 -6.55
CA ILE A 54 -2.79 -16.50 -5.22
C ILE A 54 -2.52 -15.05 -4.84
N CYS A 55 -1.90 -14.25 -5.72
CA CYS A 55 -1.67 -12.83 -5.49
C CYS A 55 -2.98 -12.08 -5.21
N TRP A 56 -4.02 -12.33 -6.01
CA TRP A 56 -5.35 -11.74 -5.81
C TRP A 56 -5.96 -12.08 -4.46
N LYS A 57 -5.93 -13.37 -4.07
CA LYS A 57 -6.42 -13.83 -2.77
C LYS A 57 -5.63 -13.22 -1.61
N ASN A 58 -4.38 -12.84 -1.83
CA ASN A 58 -3.55 -12.12 -0.85
C ASN A 58 -3.66 -10.60 -0.97
N GLY A 59 -4.65 -10.10 -1.71
CA GLY A 59 -4.94 -8.66 -1.87
C GLY A 59 -3.82 -7.89 -2.58
N LEU A 60 -3.03 -8.55 -3.42
CA LEU A 60 -1.92 -7.95 -4.14
C LEU A 60 -2.30 -7.63 -5.59
N GLY A 61 -2.04 -6.38 -5.99
CA GLY A 61 -2.23 -5.88 -7.34
C GLY A 61 -0.93 -5.68 -8.12
N ARG A 62 -1.11 -5.32 -9.40
CA ARG A 62 -0.02 -4.85 -10.26
C ARG A 62 0.25 -3.37 -10.02
N LEU A 63 1.52 -2.99 -10.10
CA LEU A 63 1.99 -1.61 -10.10
C LEU A 63 2.07 -1.09 -11.55
N PRO A 64 2.09 0.25 -11.75
CA PRO A 64 2.25 0.84 -13.09
C PRO A 64 3.51 0.38 -13.84
N LEU A 65 4.57 0.03 -13.09
CA LEU A 65 5.90 -0.31 -13.63
C LEU A 65 6.04 -1.76 -14.11
N ASP A 66 5.06 -2.64 -13.83
CA ASP A 66 5.14 -4.08 -14.12
C ASP A 66 5.00 -4.46 -15.62
N GLY A 67 5.24 -3.54 -16.56
CA GLY A 67 5.24 -3.80 -18.00
C GLY A 67 3.86 -4.13 -18.63
N GLY A 68 3.80 -4.10 -19.97
CA GLY A 68 2.55 -4.27 -20.74
C GLY A 68 2.26 -5.68 -21.28
N SER A 69 3.20 -6.62 -21.18
CA SER A 69 2.94 -8.03 -21.52
C SER A 69 2.31 -8.73 -20.32
N GLU A 70 1.18 -9.40 -20.52
CA GLU A 70 0.47 -10.13 -19.45
C GLU A 70 1.18 -11.43 -19.04
N ASP A 71 2.10 -11.93 -19.85
CA ASP A 71 2.79 -13.20 -19.61
C ASP A 71 3.91 -13.06 -18.57
N GLY A 72 3.93 -13.94 -17.57
CA GLY A 72 5.02 -14.12 -16.60
C GLY A 72 5.07 -13.11 -15.43
N VAL A 73 4.12 -12.17 -15.35
CA VAL A 73 4.19 -11.07 -14.40
C VAL A 73 3.79 -11.50 -12.99
N TRP A 74 2.82 -12.39 -12.82
CA TRP A 74 2.28 -12.66 -11.49
C TRP A 74 3.18 -13.57 -10.66
N GLN A 75 3.90 -14.49 -11.31
CA GLN A 75 4.92 -15.29 -10.63
C GLN A 75 6.03 -14.40 -10.07
N ASP A 76 6.57 -13.51 -10.90
CA ASP A 76 7.64 -12.59 -10.48
C ASP A 76 7.18 -11.67 -9.33
N ILE A 77 5.93 -11.20 -9.38
CA ILE A 77 5.32 -10.44 -8.28
C ILE A 77 5.30 -11.27 -6.99
N ALA A 78 4.80 -12.51 -7.05
CA ALA A 78 4.71 -13.39 -5.90
C ALA A 78 6.09 -13.64 -5.27
N LEU A 79 7.08 -13.99 -6.10
CA LEU A 79 8.45 -14.23 -5.66
C LEU A 79 9.07 -12.97 -5.06
N GLN A 80 9.00 -11.83 -5.75
CA GLN A 80 9.54 -10.56 -5.28
C GLN A 80 8.95 -10.15 -3.92
N CYS A 81 7.64 -10.32 -3.74
CA CYS A 81 6.97 -10.03 -2.47
C CYS A 81 7.57 -10.88 -1.34
N ILE A 82 7.62 -12.20 -1.50
CA ILE A 82 8.04 -13.06 -0.40
C ILE A 82 9.56 -12.96 -0.14
N GLU A 83 10.38 -12.83 -1.17
CA GLU A 83 11.83 -12.70 -1.03
C GLU A 83 12.26 -11.38 -0.36
N ARG A 84 11.59 -10.26 -0.67
CA ARG A 84 11.99 -8.94 -0.16
C ARG A 84 11.36 -8.62 1.20
N ASP A 85 10.06 -8.83 1.36
CA ASP A 85 9.35 -8.40 2.57
C ASP A 85 8.43 -9.45 3.19
N GLY A 86 8.33 -10.67 2.65
CA GLY A 86 7.52 -11.76 3.22
C GLY A 86 7.86 -12.18 4.66
N PHE A 87 9.07 -11.85 5.12
CA PHE A 87 9.54 -12.07 6.50
C PHE A 87 9.81 -10.77 7.27
N CYS A 88 9.37 -9.64 6.72
CA CYS A 88 9.46 -8.35 7.39
C CYS A 88 8.69 -8.39 8.72
N LYS A 89 9.31 -7.85 9.78
CA LYS A 89 8.70 -7.78 11.12
C LYS A 89 7.95 -6.47 11.35
N HIS A 90 7.90 -5.58 10.35
CA HIS A 90 7.15 -4.35 10.46
C HIS A 90 5.64 -4.67 10.54
N PRO A 91 4.87 -4.09 11.48
CA PRO A 91 3.48 -4.46 11.71
C PRO A 91 2.54 -4.19 10.53
N HIS A 92 2.94 -3.32 9.60
CA HIS A 92 2.16 -2.93 8.42
C HIS A 92 2.78 -3.42 7.10
N CYS A 93 3.52 -4.52 7.16
CA CYS A 93 4.18 -5.15 6.02
C CYS A 93 4.28 -6.68 6.23
N GLY A 94 4.83 -7.39 5.25
CA GLY A 94 5.13 -8.81 5.34
C GLY A 94 3.91 -9.66 5.65
N ASP A 95 4.08 -10.66 6.51
CA ASP A 95 3.04 -11.64 6.82
C ASP A 95 1.82 -11.00 7.51
N ALA A 96 2.02 -9.99 8.36
CA ALA A 96 0.91 -9.28 9.00
C ALA A 96 0.02 -8.55 7.98
N MET A 97 0.64 -7.95 6.95
CA MET A 97 -0.11 -7.33 5.86
C MET A 97 -0.78 -8.37 4.96
N LEU A 98 -0.10 -9.48 4.66
CA LEU A 98 -0.71 -10.58 3.91
C LEU A 98 -1.92 -11.16 4.64
N GLU A 99 -1.83 -11.36 5.95
CA GLU A 99 -2.94 -11.83 6.78
C GLU A 99 -4.14 -10.89 6.71
N TYR A 100 -3.92 -9.60 6.96
CA TYR A 100 -4.95 -8.57 6.84
C TYR A 100 -5.60 -8.60 5.44
N ASN A 101 -4.80 -8.59 4.38
CA ASN A 101 -5.30 -8.59 3.01
C ASN A 101 -6.14 -9.83 2.70
N ARG A 102 -5.71 -11.02 3.13
CA ARG A 102 -6.46 -12.27 2.96
C ARG A 102 -7.82 -12.20 3.61
N GLU A 103 -7.89 -11.68 4.83
CA GLU A 103 -9.16 -11.53 5.54
C GLU A 103 -10.12 -10.61 4.77
N ARG A 104 -9.65 -9.44 4.32
CA ARG A 104 -10.47 -8.51 3.51
C ARG A 104 -10.94 -9.12 2.20
N MET A 105 -10.07 -9.87 1.52
CA MET A 105 -10.40 -10.53 0.27
C MET A 105 -11.37 -11.70 0.48
N ARG A 106 -11.30 -12.43 1.60
CA ARG A 106 -12.30 -13.45 1.97
C ARG A 106 -13.67 -12.83 2.25
N GLU A 107 -13.70 -11.72 2.98
CA GLU A 107 -14.94 -10.98 3.27
C GLU A 107 -15.64 -10.49 1.99
N SER A 108 -14.87 -10.13 0.96
CA SER A 108 -15.42 -9.61 -0.30
C SER A 108 -15.65 -10.69 -1.36
N ALA A 109 -15.14 -11.92 -1.18
CA ALA A 109 -15.05 -12.94 -2.23
C ALA A 109 -16.40 -13.33 -2.85
N ASP A 110 -17.47 -13.34 -2.05
CA ASP A 110 -18.81 -13.71 -2.51
C ASP A 110 -19.54 -12.58 -3.24
N CYS A 111 -19.04 -11.35 -3.13
CA CYS A 111 -19.69 -10.14 -3.64
C CYS A 111 -19.01 -9.56 -4.88
N ILE A 112 -17.77 -9.98 -5.19
CA ILE A 112 -17.00 -9.44 -6.30
C ILE A 112 -16.54 -10.54 -7.25
N GLU A 113 -16.52 -10.22 -8.54
CA GLU A 113 -15.92 -11.10 -9.53
C GLU A 113 -14.39 -11.18 -9.30
N ALA A 114 -13.85 -12.40 -9.32
CA ALA A 114 -12.42 -12.61 -9.19
C ALA A 114 -11.64 -11.84 -10.27
N PHE A 115 -10.51 -11.25 -9.88
CA PHE A 115 -9.63 -10.46 -10.75
C PHE A 115 -10.24 -9.16 -11.31
N SER A 116 -11.42 -8.77 -10.84
CA SER A 116 -12.10 -7.56 -11.28
C SER A 116 -12.15 -6.53 -10.17
N ALA A 117 -11.85 -5.29 -10.51
CA ALA A 117 -12.00 -4.15 -9.62
C ALA A 117 -13.43 -3.61 -9.70
N VAL A 118 -14.03 -3.32 -8.55
CA VAL A 118 -15.36 -2.72 -8.51
C VAL A 118 -15.26 -1.27 -9.00
N HIS A 119 -16.11 -0.91 -9.96
CA HIS A 119 -16.32 0.48 -10.34
C HIS A 119 -17.44 1.06 -9.50
N VAL A 120 -17.10 1.95 -8.56
CA VAL A 120 -18.07 2.51 -7.61
C VAL A 120 -18.70 3.77 -8.20
N THR A 121 -20.03 3.81 -8.20
CA THR A 121 -20.84 4.99 -8.51
C THR A 121 -21.73 5.33 -7.31
N GLU A 122 -22.46 6.44 -7.38
CA GLU A 122 -23.43 6.83 -6.34
C GLU A 122 -24.55 5.81 -6.14
N ASP A 123 -24.97 5.14 -7.22
CA ASP A 123 -26.02 4.10 -7.21
C ASP A 123 -25.50 2.70 -6.85
N TYR A 124 -24.22 2.55 -6.52
CA TYR A 124 -23.66 1.24 -6.21
C TYR A 124 -24.23 0.73 -4.89
N ASP A 125 -25.09 -0.30 -4.97
CA ASP A 125 -25.82 -0.88 -3.83
C ASP A 125 -25.44 -2.35 -3.62
N ALA A 126 -24.23 -2.56 -3.10
CA ALA A 126 -23.80 -3.86 -2.59
C ALA A 126 -23.33 -3.72 -1.13
N ASP A 127 -23.59 -4.77 -0.35
CA ASP A 127 -23.17 -4.88 1.05
C ASP A 127 -21.71 -5.32 1.13
N VAL A 128 -20.82 -4.42 0.72
CA VAL A 128 -19.36 -4.63 0.74
C VAL A 128 -18.65 -3.53 1.51
N SER A 129 -17.57 -3.90 2.19
CA SER A 129 -16.75 -2.96 2.95
C SER A 129 -15.73 -2.29 2.04
N PHE A 130 -15.80 -0.96 1.95
CA PHE A 130 -14.79 -0.17 1.25
C PHE A 130 -13.69 0.35 2.17
N ALA A 131 -13.63 -0.09 3.45
CA ALA A 131 -12.70 0.46 4.43
C ALA A 131 -11.27 0.66 3.88
N PRO A 132 -10.68 1.87 3.98
CA PRO A 132 -9.33 2.13 3.49
C PRO A 132 -8.30 1.22 4.16
N ASN A 133 -7.24 0.89 3.43
CA ASN A 133 -6.16 0.07 3.96
C ASN A 133 -5.44 0.82 5.11
N PRO A 134 -5.36 0.26 6.33
CA PRO A 134 -4.77 0.92 7.47
C PRO A 134 -3.32 1.34 7.28
N VAL A 135 -2.59 0.70 6.36
CA VAL A 135 -1.19 1.06 6.09
C VAL A 135 -1.02 2.51 5.66
N LEU A 136 -2.05 3.10 5.04
CA LEU A 136 -2.07 4.50 4.64
C LEU A 136 -1.90 5.45 5.84
N PHE A 137 -2.24 5.01 7.06
CA PHE A 137 -2.05 5.80 8.29
C PHE A 137 -0.60 5.76 8.74
N TYR A 138 0.15 4.74 8.35
CA TYR A 138 1.52 4.50 8.80
C TYR A 138 2.55 4.85 7.74
N ILE A 139 2.17 5.65 6.75
CA ILE A 139 3.09 6.12 5.71
C ILE A 139 3.44 7.58 5.98
N ASP A 140 4.74 7.84 5.97
CA ASP A 140 5.33 9.18 5.96
C ASP A 140 6.14 9.37 4.67
N PHE A 141 6.53 10.61 4.40
CA PHE A 141 7.41 10.99 3.30
C PHE A 141 8.70 11.61 3.85
N ARG A 142 9.77 11.64 3.04
CA ARG A 142 10.99 12.34 3.45
C ARG A 142 10.70 13.82 3.64
N LYS A 143 11.49 14.45 4.49
CA LYS A 143 11.43 15.90 4.67
C LYS A 143 12.10 16.61 3.49
N SER A 144 11.67 17.85 3.23
CA SER A 144 12.18 18.66 2.12
C SER A 144 13.71 18.84 2.15
N ASP A 145 14.30 18.92 3.35
CA ASP A 145 15.75 19.07 3.56
C ASP A 145 16.57 17.81 3.28
N GLU A 146 15.92 16.65 3.17
CA GLU A 146 16.55 15.36 2.84
C GLU A 146 16.54 15.07 1.32
N CYS A 147 15.69 15.76 0.56
CA CYS A 147 15.60 15.63 -0.89
C CYS A 147 16.76 16.37 -1.57
N ARG A 148 17.82 15.63 -1.91
CA ARG A 148 19.01 16.17 -2.59
C ARG A 148 18.65 16.78 -3.95
N ASP A 149 19.24 17.94 -4.25
CA ASP A 149 19.25 18.60 -5.57
C ASP A 149 17.90 19.12 -6.10
N GLY A 150 16.87 19.24 -5.26
CA GLY A 150 15.58 19.80 -5.66
C GLY A 150 14.82 18.97 -6.71
N LYS A 151 15.28 17.74 -6.97
CA LYS A 151 14.55 16.75 -7.74
C LYS A 151 13.82 15.84 -6.76
N GLY A 152 12.50 15.75 -6.89
CA GLY A 152 11.71 14.77 -6.15
C GLY A 152 12.29 13.37 -6.37
N GLN A 153 12.41 12.61 -5.29
CA GLN A 153 12.78 11.19 -5.37
C GLN A 153 11.59 10.40 -5.91
N PRO A 154 11.82 9.22 -6.52
CA PRO A 154 10.72 8.33 -6.84
C PRO A 154 10.02 7.91 -5.54
N ILE A 155 8.73 7.60 -5.62
CA ILE A 155 7.92 7.34 -4.43
C ILE A 155 8.42 6.16 -3.61
N GLU A 156 9.03 5.18 -4.28
CA GLU A 156 9.67 4.01 -3.70
C GLU A 156 10.76 4.40 -2.69
N ASP A 157 11.46 5.49 -2.96
CA ASP A 157 12.54 6.00 -2.12
C ASP A 157 12.06 7.13 -1.20
N ASP A 158 10.93 7.78 -1.49
CA ASP A 158 10.41 8.90 -0.71
C ASP A 158 9.46 8.47 0.41
N ALA A 159 8.50 7.61 0.09
CA ALA A 159 7.51 7.12 1.05
C ALA A 159 8.11 5.99 1.91
N TYR A 160 7.86 6.02 3.21
CA TYR A 160 8.33 4.98 4.13
C TYR A 160 7.31 4.68 5.23
N LEU A 161 7.41 3.46 5.76
CA LEU A 161 6.56 2.97 6.84
C LEU A 161 7.06 3.45 8.20
N ARG A 162 6.13 4.01 8.97
CA ARG A 162 6.30 4.36 10.36
C ARG A 162 6.05 3.16 11.26
N TRP A 163 6.94 3.00 12.22
CA TRP A 163 6.68 2.14 13.37
C TRP A 163 5.63 2.77 14.27
N ASP A 164 4.60 2.01 14.61
CA ASP A 164 3.68 2.39 15.67
C ASP A 164 4.48 2.60 16.97
N ASN A 165 4.25 3.73 17.63
CA ASN A 165 4.89 4.02 18.90
C ASN A 165 4.41 3.10 20.04
N SER A 166 3.28 2.42 19.84
CA SER A 166 2.63 1.57 20.84
C SER A 166 3.12 0.11 20.83
N SER A 167 3.75 -0.35 19.76
CA SER A 167 4.32 -1.69 19.69
C SER A 167 5.67 -1.73 20.43
N GLY A 168 5.72 -2.48 21.54
CA GLY A 168 6.91 -2.64 22.38
C GLY A 168 8.10 -3.37 21.72
N SER A 169 8.11 -3.47 20.39
CA SER A 169 9.21 -3.95 19.57
C SER A 169 10.40 -3.00 19.63
N GLU A 170 11.62 -3.55 19.62
CA GLU A 170 12.86 -2.79 19.47
C GLU A 170 12.78 -1.93 18.21
N LYS A 171 12.53 -0.63 18.38
CA LYS A 171 12.51 0.33 17.28
C LYS A 171 13.93 0.38 16.70
N PRO A 172 14.16 0.08 15.42
CA PRO A 172 15.37 0.56 14.77
C PRO A 172 15.39 2.09 14.94
N ASN A 173 16.56 2.69 15.18
CA ASN A 173 16.69 4.12 15.46
C ASN A 173 15.92 4.95 14.44
N ALA A 174 14.69 5.37 14.78
CA ALA A 174 13.74 5.95 13.84
C ALA A 174 14.20 7.30 13.26
N GLY A 175 15.24 7.90 13.86
CA GLY A 175 15.89 9.11 13.36
C GLY A 175 17.00 8.87 12.32
N ASP A 176 17.46 7.65 12.10
CA ASP A 176 18.43 7.36 11.04
C ASP A 176 17.70 7.11 9.72
N ALA A 177 17.79 8.09 8.81
CA ALA A 177 17.20 8.00 7.47
C ALA A 177 17.62 6.72 6.71
N ARG A 178 18.78 6.13 7.04
CA ARG A 178 19.28 4.89 6.41
C ARG A 178 18.55 3.63 6.86
N ASN A 179 17.81 3.69 7.97
CA ASN A 179 17.11 2.53 8.55
C ASN A 179 15.58 2.63 8.41
N ARG A 180 15.08 3.54 7.56
CA ARG A 180 13.65 3.68 7.31
C ARG A 180 13.16 2.54 6.42
N ALA A 181 11.93 2.11 6.68
CA ALA A 181 11.24 1.06 5.94
C ALA A 181 10.63 1.65 4.65
N TYR A 182 11.46 1.92 3.65
CA TYR A 182 11.03 2.55 2.39
C TYR A 182 10.09 1.67 1.58
N LEU A 183 9.11 2.28 0.92
CA LEU A 183 8.07 1.57 0.17
C LEU A 183 8.66 0.67 -0.93
N GLY A 184 9.77 1.10 -1.54
CA GLY A 184 10.51 0.33 -2.55
C GLY A 184 11.04 -1.01 -2.05
N ASP A 185 11.30 -1.15 -0.75
CA ASP A 185 11.73 -2.38 -0.08
C ASP A 185 10.58 -3.22 0.47
N HIS A 186 9.35 -2.70 0.38
CA HIS A 186 8.15 -3.31 0.92
C HIS A 186 7.06 -3.53 -0.16
N PRO A 187 7.34 -4.40 -1.15
CA PRO A 187 6.43 -4.65 -2.27
C PRO A 187 5.07 -5.20 -1.86
N ILE A 188 4.94 -5.99 -0.78
CA ILE A 188 3.62 -6.43 -0.28
C ILE A 188 2.77 -5.21 0.06
N THR A 189 3.34 -4.25 0.79
CA THR A 189 2.64 -3.03 1.17
C THR A 189 2.30 -2.18 -0.04
N ALA A 190 3.25 -1.94 -0.95
CA ALA A 190 3.02 -1.14 -2.15
C ALA A 190 1.89 -1.71 -3.02
N ARG A 191 1.86 -3.03 -3.18
CA ARG A 191 0.91 -3.76 -4.04
C ARG A 191 -0.43 -4.04 -3.38
N SER A 192 -0.53 -3.89 -2.07
CA SER A 192 -1.79 -4.09 -1.35
C SER A 192 -2.88 -3.19 -1.92
N PHE A 193 -4.12 -3.69 -2.01
CA PHE A 193 -5.25 -2.85 -2.41
C PHE A 193 -5.45 -1.69 -1.42
N ALA A 194 -5.80 -0.51 -1.95
CA ALA A 194 -5.97 0.70 -1.15
C ALA A 194 -7.22 0.66 -0.26
N THR A 195 -8.14 -0.27 -0.52
CA THR A 195 -9.42 -0.46 0.16
C THR A 195 -9.68 -1.95 0.36
N ALA A 196 -10.49 -2.30 1.36
CA ALA A 196 -10.83 -3.68 1.69
C ALA A 196 -11.43 -4.46 0.50
N THR A 197 -12.40 -3.86 -0.19
CA THR A 197 -12.82 -4.32 -1.52
C THR A 197 -11.99 -3.62 -2.60
N PRO A 198 -11.41 -4.34 -3.58
CA PRO A 198 -10.63 -3.74 -4.66
C PRO A 198 -11.50 -2.85 -5.55
N VAL A 199 -11.20 -1.55 -5.61
CA VAL A 199 -11.90 -0.59 -6.48
C VAL A 199 -11.04 -0.09 -7.61
N SER A 200 -11.69 0.33 -8.70
CA SER A 200 -11.02 0.91 -9.88
C SER A 200 -10.95 2.43 -9.84
N ASN A 201 -11.75 3.08 -8.99
CA ASN A 201 -11.90 4.52 -8.98
C ASN A 201 -12.01 5.15 -7.59
N ILE A 202 -11.19 6.18 -7.35
CA ILE A 202 -11.13 6.93 -6.10
C ILE A 202 -11.07 8.43 -6.41
N LEU A 203 -11.87 9.21 -5.69
CA LEU A 203 -11.83 10.67 -5.69
C LEU A 203 -11.14 11.14 -4.41
N LEU A 204 -9.97 11.78 -4.54
CA LEU A 204 -9.25 12.32 -3.40
C LEU A 204 -9.72 13.74 -3.04
N LEU A 205 -9.88 14.01 -1.74
CA LEU A 205 -10.24 15.33 -1.25
C LEU A 205 -9.41 15.79 -0.06
N ASN A 206 -9.41 17.12 0.12
CA ASN A 206 -9.06 17.81 1.35
C ASN A 206 -7.63 17.58 1.86
N MET A 207 -6.67 17.40 0.96
CA MET A 207 -5.27 17.62 1.30
C MET A 207 -5.02 19.14 1.37
N ILE A 208 -4.25 19.60 2.36
CA ILE A 208 -3.82 21.00 2.41
C ILE A 208 -3.01 21.32 1.15
N GLY A 209 -3.11 22.54 0.62
CA GLY A 209 -2.34 22.92 -0.58
C GLY A 209 -2.86 22.35 -1.89
N TRP A 210 -3.88 21.50 -1.84
CA TRP A 210 -4.45 20.85 -3.01
C TRP A 210 -5.14 21.87 -3.93
N ARG A 211 -4.39 22.34 -4.92
CA ARG A 211 -4.87 23.30 -5.92
C ARG A 211 -5.23 22.56 -7.19
N ARG A 212 -6.53 22.25 -7.35
CA ARG A 212 -7.18 21.71 -8.57
C ARG A 212 -6.23 20.89 -9.48
N PRO A 213 -5.97 19.62 -9.16
CA PRO A 213 -5.34 18.76 -10.13
C PRO A 213 -6.28 18.56 -11.31
N LYS A 214 -5.71 18.38 -12.50
CA LYS A 214 -6.46 17.92 -13.68
C LYS A 214 -7.07 16.52 -13.45
N ASN A 215 -6.62 15.80 -12.41
CA ASN A 215 -6.92 14.40 -12.12
C ASN A 215 -7.28 14.17 -10.62
N GLU A 216 -8.26 14.89 -10.05
CA GLU A 216 -8.76 14.60 -8.68
C GLU A 216 -9.29 13.16 -8.53
N THR A 217 -9.64 12.53 -9.66
CA THR A 217 -10.13 11.17 -9.71
C THR A 217 -9.08 10.24 -10.31
N LEU A 218 -8.66 9.28 -9.51
CA LEU A 218 -7.94 8.11 -9.98
C LEU A 218 -8.97 7.17 -10.62
N LYS A 219 -8.82 6.84 -11.91
CA LYS A 219 -9.65 5.84 -12.61
C LYS A 219 -8.72 4.90 -13.38
N LEU A 220 -8.68 3.64 -12.97
CA LEU A 220 -7.78 2.62 -13.53
C LEU A 220 -8.59 1.46 -14.12
N GLN A 221 -7.97 0.70 -15.03
CA GLN A 221 -8.53 -0.57 -15.54
C GLN A 221 -8.22 -1.77 -14.63
N ARG A 222 -7.56 -1.52 -13.49
CA ARG A 222 -7.13 -2.50 -12.49
C ARG A 222 -7.48 -1.97 -11.09
N PRO A 223 -7.42 -2.81 -10.04
CA PRO A 223 -7.59 -2.33 -8.69
C PRO A 223 -6.56 -1.24 -8.34
N VAL A 224 -7.03 -0.24 -7.61
CA VAL A 224 -6.20 0.80 -7.01
C VAL A 224 -5.41 0.18 -5.86
N THR A 225 -4.09 0.31 -5.94
CA THR A 225 -3.15 -0.13 -4.90
C THR A 225 -2.77 1.04 -3.98
N VAL A 226 -2.17 0.71 -2.84
CA VAL A 226 -1.55 1.69 -1.94
C VAL A 226 -0.56 2.57 -2.70
N TYR A 227 0.29 1.97 -3.55
CA TYR A 227 1.22 2.70 -4.39
C TYR A 227 0.54 3.76 -5.28
N ASP A 228 -0.57 3.43 -5.93
CA ASP A 228 -1.26 4.38 -6.81
C ASP A 228 -1.81 5.58 -6.05
N LEU A 229 -2.38 5.33 -4.86
CA LEU A 229 -2.93 6.38 -4.02
C LEU A 229 -1.83 7.32 -3.53
N LEU A 230 -0.71 6.76 -3.08
CA LEU A 230 0.44 7.55 -2.64
C LEU A 230 1.10 8.27 -3.82
N GLY A 231 1.15 7.66 -5.01
CA GLY A 231 1.66 8.26 -6.24
C GLY A 231 0.90 9.54 -6.58
N LEU A 232 -0.42 9.50 -6.45
CA LEU A 232 -1.27 10.67 -6.64
C LEU A 232 -0.97 11.77 -5.60
N LEU A 233 -0.75 11.43 -4.32
CA LEU A 233 -0.33 12.41 -3.32
C LEU A 233 1.04 13.01 -3.65
N HIS A 234 1.98 12.13 -4.02
CA HIS A 234 3.38 12.47 -4.28
C HIS A 234 3.54 13.41 -5.48
N GLU A 235 2.92 13.09 -6.61
CA GLU A 235 3.04 13.88 -7.85
C GLU A 235 2.26 15.20 -7.78
N ASP A 236 1.05 15.20 -7.22
CA ASP A 236 0.11 16.32 -7.36
C ASP A 236 0.02 17.24 -6.13
N SER A 237 0.64 16.90 -4.98
CA SER A 237 0.37 17.66 -3.74
C SER A 237 1.53 17.91 -2.79
N LEU A 238 2.51 17.00 -2.68
CA LEU A 238 3.50 17.07 -1.59
C LEU A 238 4.37 18.33 -1.66
N ASP A 239 4.88 18.65 -2.84
CA ASP A 239 5.90 19.67 -3.04
C ASP A 239 5.35 21.01 -3.57
N TYR A 240 4.03 21.17 -3.57
CA TYR A 240 3.40 22.43 -3.96
C TYR A 240 3.46 23.47 -2.86
N ASP A 241 3.80 24.71 -3.24
CA ASP A 241 3.79 25.86 -2.34
C ASP A 241 2.37 26.15 -1.82
N LEU A 242 2.24 26.12 -0.50
CA LEU A 242 1.06 26.49 0.25
C LEU A 242 0.90 28.01 0.23
N THR A 243 -0.34 28.48 0.13
CA THR A 243 -0.61 29.89 0.40
C THR A 243 -0.64 30.16 1.88
N VAL A 244 -0.45 31.44 2.23
CA VAL A 244 -0.74 31.96 3.57
C VAL A 244 -2.15 31.57 4.05
N ARG A 245 -3.14 31.49 3.14
CA ARG A 245 -4.50 31.06 3.49
C ARG A 245 -4.55 29.57 3.82
N ASP A 246 -3.87 28.73 3.06
CA ASP A 246 -3.81 27.28 3.29
C ASP A 246 -3.16 26.99 4.65
N VAL A 247 -1.99 27.60 4.90
CA VAL A 247 -1.28 27.52 6.18
C VAL A 247 -2.16 28.03 7.32
N SER A 248 -2.77 29.22 7.18
CA SER A 248 -3.64 29.78 8.22
C SER A 248 -4.83 28.89 8.54
N ASN A 249 -5.48 28.30 7.53
CA ASN A 249 -6.61 27.39 7.74
C ASN A 249 -6.18 26.12 8.49
N HIS A 250 -5.04 25.54 8.11
CA HIS A 250 -4.53 24.33 8.75
C HIS A 250 -4.05 24.59 10.18
N VAL A 251 -3.29 25.67 10.40
CA VAL A 251 -2.84 26.07 11.74
C VAL A 251 -4.03 26.29 12.67
N GLY A 252 -5.12 26.88 12.19
CA GLY A 252 -6.35 27.07 12.98
C GLY A 252 -6.95 25.78 13.53
N GLY A 253 -6.77 24.64 12.85
CA GLY A 253 -7.23 23.31 13.29
C GLY A 253 -6.20 22.50 14.06
N HIS A 254 -4.90 22.75 13.85
CA HIS A 254 -3.80 21.89 14.34
C HIS A 254 -2.79 22.63 15.25
N LEU A 255 -3.22 23.67 15.98
CA LEU A 255 -2.35 24.48 16.87
C LEU A 255 -1.48 23.65 17.82
N GLU A 256 -1.99 22.54 18.36
CA GLU A 256 -1.26 21.69 19.30
C GLU A 256 -0.07 20.97 18.65
N CYS A 257 -0.14 20.63 17.36
CA CYS A 257 0.95 19.99 16.64
C CYS A 257 2.17 20.92 16.53
N PHE A 258 1.94 22.20 16.23
CA PHE A 258 3.01 23.21 16.15
C PHE A 258 3.57 23.59 17.52
N ARG A 259 2.72 23.61 18.56
CA ARG A 259 3.18 23.82 19.94
C ARG A 259 4.14 22.72 20.40
N ARG A 260 3.89 21.46 20.03
CA ARG A 260 4.79 20.34 20.35
C ARG A 260 6.17 20.49 19.70
N MET A 261 6.22 21.11 18.53
CA MET A 261 7.48 21.46 17.86
C MET A 261 8.18 22.67 18.48
N GLY A 262 7.54 23.38 19.41
CA GLY A 262 8.05 24.61 20.01
C GLY A 262 7.98 25.81 19.06
N TRP A 263 7.16 25.74 18.01
CA TRP A 263 7.07 26.79 16.99
C TRP A 263 6.10 27.90 17.42
N GLY A 264 6.55 29.15 17.27
CA GLY A 264 5.66 30.30 17.31
C GLY A 264 4.84 30.43 16.02
N VAL A 265 3.91 31.40 15.99
CA VAL A 265 3.12 31.70 14.79
C VAL A 265 4.04 32.05 13.61
N TYR A 266 5.04 32.90 13.85
CA TYR A 266 6.00 33.30 12.83
C TYR A 266 6.77 32.09 12.26
N ASP A 267 7.34 31.27 13.14
CA ASP A 267 8.07 30.06 12.74
C ASP A 267 7.16 29.10 11.96
N THR A 268 5.90 28.98 12.33
CA THR A 268 4.94 28.12 11.63
C THR A 268 4.75 28.56 10.18
N PHE A 269 4.59 29.87 9.92
CA PHE A 269 4.47 30.38 8.55
C PHE A 269 5.78 30.32 7.77
N GLU A 270 6.94 30.42 8.43
CA GLU A 270 8.23 30.27 7.75
C GLU A 270 8.56 28.81 7.39
N ASN A 271 8.15 27.85 8.23
CA ASN A 271 8.51 26.44 8.09
C ASN A 271 7.45 25.59 7.35
N LEU A 272 6.21 26.08 7.17
CA LEU A 272 5.15 25.38 6.43
C LEU A 272 4.93 25.99 5.05
N LYS A 273 5.88 25.73 4.15
CA LYS A 273 5.83 26.11 2.74
C LYS A 273 5.14 25.05 1.89
N THR A 274 5.23 23.77 2.22
CA THR A 274 4.64 22.70 1.40
C THR A 274 3.79 21.72 2.21
N THR A 275 2.96 20.94 1.51
CA THR A 275 2.18 19.84 2.09
C THR A 275 3.09 18.80 2.74
N ARG A 276 4.26 18.54 2.16
CA ARG A 276 5.31 17.67 2.73
C ARG A 276 5.73 18.14 4.12
N GLU A 277 5.96 19.43 4.28
CA GLU A 277 6.32 20.00 5.59
C GLU A 277 5.17 19.89 6.59
N VAL A 278 3.92 20.07 6.13
CA VAL A 278 2.74 19.83 6.96
C VAL A 278 2.67 18.38 7.43
N LEU A 279 2.80 17.41 6.52
CA LEU A 279 2.76 15.98 6.87
C LEU A 279 3.91 15.56 7.79
N SER A 280 5.05 16.26 7.72
CA SER A 280 6.18 16.01 8.62
C SER A 280 5.91 16.43 10.08
N VAL A 281 4.93 17.30 10.31
CA VAL A 281 4.52 17.80 11.64
C VAL A 281 3.19 17.17 12.08
N CYS A 282 2.24 17.11 11.17
CA CYS A 282 0.88 16.60 11.32
C CYS A 282 0.70 15.40 10.37
N PRO A 283 1.22 14.22 10.73
CA PRO A 283 1.16 13.08 9.85
C PRO A 283 -0.28 12.56 9.70
N ILE A 284 -0.51 11.72 8.71
CA ILE A 284 -1.83 11.10 8.47
C ILE A 284 -2.21 10.27 9.71
N ASN A 285 -3.41 10.50 10.22
CA ASN A 285 -3.97 9.80 11.37
C ASN A 285 -5.05 8.79 10.95
N SER A 286 -5.90 9.18 10.00
CA SER A 286 -6.89 8.29 9.41
C SER A 286 -7.17 8.64 7.94
N VAL A 287 -7.70 7.66 7.22
CA VAL A 287 -8.26 7.81 5.88
C VAL A 287 -9.69 7.33 5.96
N GLU A 288 -10.61 8.19 5.54
CA GLU A 288 -12.04 7.96 5.69
C GLU A 288 -12.71 8.00 4.32
N ILE A 289 -13.69 7.11 4.13
CA ILE A 289 -14.61 7.21 3.01
C ILE A 289 -15.76 8.11 3.44
N VAL A 290 -15.90 9.23 2.75
CA VAL A 290 -16.92 10.22 3.05
C VAL A 290 -18.26 9.83 2.42
N GLU A 291 -18.22 9.49 1.14
CA GLU A 291 -19.41 9.13 0.36
C GLU A 291 -19.02 8.41 -0.93
N ARG A 292 -20.03 7.82 -1.60
CA ARG A 292 -19.93 7.31 -2.97
C ARG A 292 -20.34 8.43 -3.92
N THR A 293 -19.65 8.59 -5.04
CA THR A 293 -19.95 9.64 -6.03
C THR A 293 -19.94 9.05 -7.43
N GLU A 294 -20.49 9.75 -8.43
CA GLU A 294 -20.34 9.39 -9.85
C GLU A 294 -18.88 9.20 -10.29
N SER A 295 -17.93 9.87 -9.61
CA SER A 295 -16.50 9.79 -9.93
C SER A 295 -15.78 8.65 -9.21
N GLY A 296 -16.35 8.11 -8.13
CA GLY A 296 -15.79 7.02 -7.34
C GLY A 296 -15.94 7.20 -5.85
N LEU A 297 -15.22 6.37 -5.10
CA LEU A 297 -15.16 6.48 -3.64
C LEU A 297 -14.48 7.79 -3.25
N LYS A 298 -15.19 8.63 -2.53
CA LYS A 298 -14.65 9.89 -2.03
C LYS A 298 -13.87 9.65 -0.76
N VAL A 299 -12.55 9.78 -0.87
CA VAL A 299 -11.59 9.50 0.19
C VAL A 299 -11.02 10.80 0.75
N ARG A 300 -11.02 10.92 2.08
CA ARG A 300 -10.46 12.05 2.83
C ARG A 300 -9.33 11.57 3.72
N PHE A 301 -8.20 12.29 3.68
CA PHE A 301 -7.12 12.13 4.64
C PHE A 301 -7.34 13.06 5.84
N CYS A 302 -7.26 12.51 7.03
CA CYS A 302 -7.36 13.24 8.29
C CYS A 302 -5.99 13.25 8.95
N LEU A 303 -5.48 14.44 9.27
CA LEU A 303 -4.18 14.64 9.89
C LEU A 303 -4.29 14.64 11.42
N GLN A 304 -3.18 14.32 12.09
CA GLN A 304 -3.09 14.28 13.56
C GLN A 304 -3.15 15.67 14.22
#